data_AF-A0A2R6JJ54-F1
#
_entry.id   AF-A0A2R6JJ54-F1
#
_cell.length_a   1.000
_cell.length_b   1.000
_cell.length_c   1.000
_cell.angle_alpha   90.00
_cell.angle_beta   90.00
_cell.angle_gamma   90.00
#
_symmetry.space_group_name_H-M   'P 1'
#
loop_
_entity.id
_entity.type
_entity.pdbx_description
1 polymer ?
#
loop_
_entity_poly.entity_id
_entity_poly.type
_entity_poly.pdbx_seq_one_letter_code
_entity_poly.pdbx_strand_id
1 'polypeptide(L)'
;MPGSRSGDERVNVFDVGERYCFKHYFDGEAVFAELEPYYNDQAYRFEVPPDEFEDLREFLRGHGYELRVVDDPDDFAVAVEQYSAHPENVFEESVLQRSTGGYNCFLMTSQMAVAGACGEGAVRIGEVPVESPF
;
A
#
# COMPACT_ATOMS: atom_id res chain seq x y z
N MET A 1 -1.69 16.99 -26.85
CA MET A 1 -2.94 16.34 -26.40
C MET A 1 -2.76 15.97 -24.94
N PRO A 2 -3.33 16.68 -23.95
CA PRO A 2 -3.33 16.18 -22.59
C PRO A 2 -4.46 15.15 -22.46
N GLY A 3 -4.09 13.91 -22.15
CA GLY A 3 -5.01 12.81 -22.00
C GLY A 3 -5.91 13.03 -20.80
N SER A 4 -7.22 13.06 -21.05
CA SER A 4 -8.23 12.81 -20.04
C SER A 4 -8.01 11.38 -19.55
N ARG A 5 -7.42 11.20 -18.36
CA ARG A 5 -7.53 9.94 -17.61
C ARG A 5 -8.75 10.07 -16.71
N SER A 6 -9.92 9.93 -17.32
CA SER A 6 -11.14 9.56 -16.61
C SER A 6 -11.03 8.09 -16.25
N GLY A 7 -10.40 7.83 -15.12
CA GLY A 7 -10.40 6.54 -14.46
C GLY A 7 -10.01 6.82 -13.03
N ASP A 8 -10.98 6.79 -12.13
CA ASP A 8 -10.75 6.99 -10.71
C ASP A 8 -9.59 6.11 -10.27
N GLU A 9 -8.45 6.73 -9.92
CA GLU A 9 -7.28 5.98 -9.54
C GLU A 9 -7.45 5.56 -8.08
N ARG A 10 -7.66 4.26 -7.88
CA ARG A 10 -7.95 3.68 -6.57
C ARG A 10 -6.66 3.47 -5.81
N VAL A 11 -6.56 4.13 -4.67
CA VAL A 11 -5.41 4.04 -3.79
C VAL A 11 -5.85 3.28 -2.54
N ASN A 12 -5.25 2.10 -2.32
CA ASN A 12 -5.51 1.35 -1.10
C ASN A 12 -4.68 1.94 0.04
N VAL A 13 -5.35 2.16 1.16
CA VAL A 13 -4.81 2.77 2.37
C VAL A 13 -4.86 1.76 3.48
N PHE A 14 -3.74 1.56 4.15
CA PHE A 14 -3.60 0.59 5.23
C PHE A 14 -3.58 1.31 6.56
N ASP A 15 -4.46 0.93 7.48
CA ASP A 15 -4.37 1.39 8.86
C ASP A 15 -3.23 0.62 9.54
N VAL A 16 -2.17 1.32 9.92
CA VAL A 16 -0.99 0.75 10.58
C VAL A 16 -0.64 1.60 11.79
N GLY A 17 -0.92 1.09 12.99
CA GLY A 17 -0.57 1.74 14.25
C GLY A 17 -1.22 3.11 14.43
N GLU A 18 -2.55 3.18 14.26
CA GLU A 18 -3.37 4.39 14.42
C GLU A 18 -3.11 5.49 13.38
N ARG A 19 -2.53 5.12 12.22
CA ARG A 19 -2.29 6.02 11.10
C ARG A 19 -2.56 5.34 9.78
N TYR A 20 -3.07 6.12 8.84
CA TYR A 20 -3.30 5.67 7.48
C TYR A 20 -2.04 5.80 6.64
N CYS A 21 -1.51 4.66 6.21
CA CYS A 21 -0.30 4.56 5.43
C CYS A 21 -0.61 4.09 4.01
N PHE A 22 -0.07 4.79 3.01
CA PHE A 22 -0.18 4.37 1.62
C PHE A 22 0.97 4.90 0.77
N LYS A 23 1.25 4.20 -0.33
CA LYS A 23 2.26 4.57 -1.32
C LYS A 23 1.55 4.72 -2.66
N HIS A 24 1.48 5.95 -3.16
CA HIS A 24 0.92 6.25 -4.47
C HIS A 24 1.64 7.42 -5.11
N TYR A 25 1.78 7.40 -6.44
CA TYR A 25 2.31 8.54 -7.17
C TYR A 25 1.16 9.41 -7.68
N PHE A 26 1.03 10.61 -7.11
CA PHE A 26 0.03 11.58 -7.56
C PHE A 26 0.64 12.47 -8.65
N ASP A 27 0.03 12.50 -9.83
CA ASP A 27 0.45 13.34 -10.96
C ASP A 27 0.02 14.82 -10.76
N GLY A 28 -0.83 15.09 -9.77
CA GLY A 28 -1.33 16.43 -9.46
C GLY A 28 -0.43 17.19 -8.48
N GLU A 29 0.24 18.25 -8.94
CA GLU A 29 1.06 19.13 -8.09
C GLU A 29 0.27 19.70 -6.89
N ALA A 30 -1.01 20.04 -7.10
CA ALA A 30 -1.91 20.48 -6.03
C ALA A 30 -2.19 19.39 -4.97
N VAL A 31 -2.31 18.13 -5.43
CA VAL A 31 -2.53 16.98 -4.55
C VAL A 31 -1.27 16.67 -3.75
N PHE A 32 -0.12 16.69 -4.43
CA PHE A 32 1.17 16.49 -3.77
C PHE A 32 1.45 17.60 -2.75
N ALA A 33 1.14 18.86 -3.04
CA ALA A 33 1.33 19.97 -2.09
C ALA A 33 0.49 19.82 -0.82
N GLU A 34 -0.75 19.34 -0.94
CA GLU A 34 -1.63 19.07 0.21
C GLU A 34 -1.13 17.87 1.04
N LEU A 35 -0.54 16.87 0.36
CA LEU A 35 0.01 15.66 0.96
C LEU A 35 1.46 15.79 1.45
N GLU A 36 2.20 16.80 0.99
CA GLU A 36 3.59 17.11 1.35
C GLU A 36 3.82 17.08 2.87
N PRO A 37 2.99 17.72 3.72
CA PRO A 37 3.16 17.65 5.18
C PRO A 37 3.00 16.24 5.75
N TYR A 38 2.28 15.35 5.06
CA TYR A 38 2.04 13.95 5.44
C TYR A 38 3.02 12.98 4.76
N TYR A 39 3.85 13.45 3.83
CA TYR A 39 4.78 12.61 3.09
C TYR A 39 6.03 12.31 3.92
N ASN A 40 6.26 11.03 4.18
CA ASN A 40 7.46 10.55 4.85
C ASN A 40 8.52 10.17 3.80
N ASP A 41 9.49 11.07 3.59
CA ASP A 41 10.61 10.87 2.65
C ASP A 41 11.51 9.68 3.04
N GLN A 42 11.63 9.36 4.34
CA GLN A 42 12.45 8.23 4.79
C GLN A 42 11.83 6.88 4.42
N ALA A 43 10.50 6.83 4.43
CA ALA A 43 9.74 5.62 4.16
C ALA A 43 9.09 5.62 2.76
N TYR A 44 9.29 6.69 1.97
CA TYR A 44 8.68 6.90 0.65
C TYR A 44 7.17 6.60 0.64
N ARG A 45 6.46 7.03 1.69
CA ARG A 45 5.02 6.79 1.89
C ARG A 45 4.32 7.97 2.53
N PHE A 46 3.02 8.07 2.36
CA PHE A 46 2.20 9.05 3.06
C PHE A 46 1.69 8.44 4.37
N GLU A 47 1.78 9.21 5.45
CA GLU A 47 1.30 8.86 6.79
C GLU A 47 0.31 9.92 7.25
N VAL A 48 -0.98 9.63 7.12
CA VAL A 48 -2.06 10.58 7.43
C VAL A 48 -2.74 10.15 8.72
N PRO A 49 -2.89 11.05 9.70
CA PRO A 49 -3.66 10.75 10.91
C PRO A 49 -5.15 10.58 10.57
N PRO A 50 -5.88 9.72 11.29
CA PRO A 50 -7.29 9.45 11.02
C PRO A 50 -8.18 10.69 11.12
N ASP A 51 -7.84 11.64 11.99
CA ASP A 51 -8.56 12.92 12.11
C ASP A 51 -8.57 13.75 10.81
N GLU A 52 -7.47 13.74 10.04
CA GLU A 52 -7.35 14.52 8.79
C GLU A 52 -7.62 13.67 7.54
N PHE A 53 -7.71 12.35 7.71
CA PHE A 53 -7.86 11.40 6.60
C PHE A 53 -9.20 11.56 5.88
N GLU A 54 -10.28 11.84 6.62
CA GLU A 54 -11.61 11.98 6.02
C GLU A 54 -11.66 13.19 5.07
N ASP A 55 -11.17 14.36 5.51
CA ASP A 55 -11.04 15.56 4.68
C ASP A 55 -10.15 15.31 3.45
N LEU A 56 -9.00 14.68 3.65
CA LEU A 56 -8.05 14.37 2.58
C LEU A 56 -8.65 13.38 1.56
N ARG A 57 -9.43 12.41 2.03
CA ARG A 57 -10.18 11.47 1.18
C ARG A 57 -11.22 12.18 0.33
N GLU A 58 -11.97 13.12 0.89
CA GLU A 58 -12.93 13.89 0.11
C GLU A 58 -12.25 14.79 -0.92
N PHE A 59 -11.13 15.41 -0.54
CA PHE A 59 -10.31 16.21 -1.44
C PHE A 59 -9.80 15.38 -2.63
N LEU A 60 -9.16 14.24 -2.35
CA LEU A 60 -8.64 13.32 -3.37
C LEU A 60 -9.76 12.79 -4.28
N ARG A 61 -10.93 12.47 -3.72
CA ARG A 61 -12.10 12.05 -4.51
C ARG A 61 -12.54 13.14 -5.49
N GLY A 62 -12.49 14.41 -5.07
CA GLY A 62 -12.76 15.56 -5.95
C GLY A 62 -11.74 15.70 -7.10
N HIS A 63 -10.53 15.19 -6.92
CA HIS A 63 -9.46 15.16 -7.92
C HIS A 63 -9.42 13.88 -8.77
N GLY A 64 -10.34 12.92 -8.54
CA GLY A 64 -10.39 11.64 -9.27
C GLY A 64 -9.53 10.54 -8.66
N TYR A 65 -9.15 10.66 -7.39
CA TYR A 65 -8.44 9.64 -6.62
C TYR A 65 -9.36 9.07 -5.54
N GLU A 66 -9.59 7.76 -5.58
CA GLU A 66 -10.46 7.10 -4.61
C GLU A 66 -9.60 6.39 -3.54
N LEU A 67 -9.48 7.00 -2.36
CA LEU A 67 -8.84 6.35 -1.21
C LEU A 67 -9.77 5.30 -0.62
N ARG A 68 -9.28 4.05 -0.57
CA ARG A 68 -9.96 2.91 0.03
C ARG A 68 -9.18 2.45 1.25
N VAL A 69 -9.74 2.67 2.43
CA VAL A 69 -9.22 2.08 3.66
C VAL A 69 -9.40 0.57 3.61
N VAL A 70 -8.33 -0.14 3.90
CA VAL A 70 -8.28 -1.58 4.08
C VAL A 70 -8.32 -1.84 5.59
N ASP A 71 -9.43 -2.40 6.07
CA ASP A 71 -9.58 -2.81 7.47
C ASP A 71 -8.65 -3.97 7.85
N ASP A 72 -8.35 -4.86 6.90
CA ASP A 72 -7.52 -6.05 7.10
C ASP A 72 -6.28 -5.98 6.18
N PRO A 73 -5.17 -5.35 6.62
CA PRO A 73 -3.93 -5.30 5.84
C PRO A 73 -3.40 -6.70 5.52
N ASP A 74 -3.70 -7.68 6.37
CA ASP A 74 -3.43 -9.10 6.19
C ASP A 74 -3.98 -9.69 4.87
N ASP A 75 -5.13 -9.21 4.38
CA ASP A 75 -5.69 -9.69 3.09
C ASP A 75 -4.81 -9.28 1.90
N PHE A 76 -4.03 -8.22 2.09
CA PHE A 76 -3.08 -7.67 1.11
C PHE A 76 -1.63 -8.05 1.43
N ALA A 77 -1.39 -8.79 2.52
CA ALA A 77 -0.06 -9.17 2.94
C ALA A 77 0.30 -10.57 2.44
N VAL A 78 1.50 -10.68 1.86
CA VAL A 78 2.08 -11.94 1.40
C VAL A 78 3.35 -12.25 2.17
N ALA A 79 3.52 -13.50 2.56
CA ALA A 79 4.71 -14.04 3.17
C ALA A 79 5.53 -14.83 2.13
N VAL A 80 6.83 -14.60 2.12
CA VAL A 80 7.82 -15.30 1.29
C VAL A 80 8.91 -15.84 2.19
N GLU A 81 9.31 -17.09 2.03
CA GLU A 81 10.45 -17.64 2.77
C GLU A 81 11.74 -16.88 2.40
N GLN A 82 12.48 -16.39 3.40
CA GLN A 82 13.69 -15.56 3.22
C GLN A 82 14.84 -16.28 2.46
N TYR A 83 14.70 -17.59 2.24
CA TYR A 83 15.65 -18.43 1.51
C TYR A 83 15.14 -18.89 0.14
N SER A 84 13.97 -18.42 -0.29
CA SER A 84 13.42 -18.74 -1.61
C SER A 84 13.87 -17.72 -2.67
N ALA A 85 13.75 -18.09 -3.95
CA ALA A 85 13.94 -17.15 -5.05
C ALA A 85 12.92 -16.02 -4.86
N HIS A 86 13.40 -14.82 -4.56
CA HIS A 86 12.51 -13.69 -4.29
C HIS A 86 11.88 -13.28 -5.62
N PRO A 87 10.55 -13.06 -5.67
CA PRO A 87 9.93 -12.44 -6.83
C PRO A 87 10.54 -11.07 -7.01
N GLU A 88 11.10 -10.76 -8.17
CA GLU A 88 11.75 -9.46 -8.40
C GLU A 88 10.72 -8.31 -8.28
N ASN A 89 9.46 -8.58 -8.62
CA ASN A 89 8.37 -7.60 -8.65
C ASN A 89 7.72 -7.33 -7.28
N VAL A 90 7.87 -8.22 -6.28
CA VAL A 90 7.16 -8.08 -5.00
C VAL A 90 7.62 -6.85 -4.22
N PHE A 91 8.88 -6.44 -4.41
CA PHE A 91 9.45 -5.28 -3.74
C PHE A 91 8.90 -3.96 -4.28
N GLU A 92 8.75 -3.84 -5.61
CA GLU A 92 8.29 -2.60 -6.24
C GLU A 92 6.82 -2.29 -5.91
N GLU A 93 6.00 -3.34 -5.94
CA GLU A 93 4.57 -3.32 -5.65
C GLU A 93 4.25 -3.41 -4.14
N SER A 94 5.26 -3.50 -3.27
CA SER A 94 5.08 -3.47 -1.82
C SER A 94 5.02 -2.03 -1.27
N VAL A 95 4.06 -1.81 -0.37
CA VAL A 95 3.94 -0.61 0.46
C VAL A 95 4.84 -0.73 1.69
N LEU A 96 4.93 -1.93 2.26
CA LEU A 96 5.70 -2.17 3.48
C LEU A 96 6.28 -3.58 3.47
N GLN A 97 7.50 -3.72 3.99
CA GLN A 97 8.14 -5.02 4.18
C GLN A 97 8.51 -5.20 5.65
N ARG A 98 8.28 -6.40 6.18
CA ARG A 98 8.72 -6.81 7.52
C ARG A 98 9.09 -8.27 7.54
N SER A 99 10.23 -8.59 8.14
CA SER A 99 10.67 -9.97 8.31
C SER A 99 10.27 -10.47 9.69
N THR A 100 9.54 -11.59 9.77
CA THR A 100 9.10 -12.22 11.02
C THR A 100 9.22 -13.73 10.92
N GLY A 101 9.69 -14.39 11.98
CA GLY A 101 9.65 -15.86 12.10
C GLY A 101 10.34 -16.66 11.00
N GLY A 102 11.27 -16.08 10.23
CA GLY A 102 11.87 -16.76 9.08
C GLY A 102 11.13 -16.54 7.76
N TYR A 103 10.23 -15.57 7.68
CA TYR A 103 9.50 -15.16 6.49
C TYR A 103 9.60 -13.66 6.28
N ASN A 104 9.75 -13.25 5.02
CA ASN A 104 9.60 -11.87 4.59
C ASN A 104 8.13 -11.62 4.27
N CYS A 105 7.48 -10.82 5.09
CA CYS A 105 6.11 -10.37 4.87
C CYS A 105 6.13 -9.05 4.10
N PHE A 106 5.35 -8.97 3.05
CA PHE A 106 5.21 -7.81 2.18
C PHE A 106 3.75 -7.40 2.11
N LEU A 107 3.45 -6.17 2.47
CA LEU A 107 2.14 -5.56 2.32
C LEU A 107 2.03 -4.98 0.91
N MET A 108 1.14 -5.56 0.10
CA MET A 108 0.98 -5.19 -1.30
C MET A 108 0.09 -3.97 -1.46
N THR A 109 0.34 -3.16 -2.51
CA THR A 109 -0.52 -2.02 -2.87
C THR A 109 -1.92 -2.44 -3.33
N SER A 110 -2.10 -3.68 -3.82
CA SER A 110 -3.34 -4.16 -4.45
C SER A 110 -3.45 -5.68 -4.42
N GLN A 111 -4.68 -6.21 -4.50
CA GLN A 111 -4.92 -7.64 -4.68
C GLN A 111 -4.32 -8.19 -5.98
N MET A 112 -4.11 -7.35 -7.00
CA MET A 112 -3.41 -7.77 -8.21
C MET A 112 -1.93 -8.06 -7.93
N ALA A 113 -1.28 -7.23 -7.13
CA ALA A 113 0.09 -7.45 -6.68
C ALA A 113 0.19 -8.69 -5.78
N VAL A 114 -0.79 -8.91 -4.88
CA VAL A 114 -0.91 -10.17 -4.12
C VAL A 114 -0.99 -11.38 -5.06
N ALA A 115 -1.87 -11.33 -6.06
CA ALA A 115 -2.03 -12.43 -7.01
C ALA A 115 -0.76 -12.67 -7.84
N GLY A 116 -0.08 -11.61 -8.26
CA GLY A 116 1.21 -11.68 -8.94
C GLY A 116 2.27 -12.33 -8.07
N ALA A 117 2.45 -11.85 -6.84
CA ALA A 117 3.40 -12.41 -5.88
C ALA A 117 3.09 -13.88 -5.58
N CYS A 118 1.82 -14.24 -5.37
CA CYS A 118 1.41 -15.64 -5.20
C CYS A 118 1.74 -16.51 -6.42
N GLY A 119 1.60 -15.97 -7.64
CA GLY A 119 1.99 -16.63 -8.87
C GLY A 119 3.50 -16.90 -8.97
N GLU A 120 4.32 -16.07 -8.34
CA GLU A 120 5.79 -16.20 -8.31
C GLU A 120 6.30 -17.02 -7.11
N GLY A 121 5.41 -17.49 -6.22
CA GLY A 121 5.76 -18.37 -5.10
C GLY A 121 5.59 -17.76 -3.71
N ALA A 122 5.02 -16.56 -3.60
CA ALA A 122 4.57 -16.03 -2.32
C ALA A 122 3.31 -16.74 -1.82
N VAL A 123 3.06 -16.68 -0.52
CA VAL A 123 1.86 -17.25 0.12
C VAL A 123 1.17 -16.14 0.89
N ARG A 124 -0.16 -16.13 1.01
CA ARG A 124 -0.82 -15.09 1.84
C ARG A 124 -0.43 -15.27 3.31
N ILE A 125 -0.31 -14.16 4.03
CA ILE A 125 0.07 -14.22 5.45
C ILE A 125 -0.93 -15.02 6.29
N GLY A 126 -2.23 -14.92 5.98
CA GLY A 126 -3.27 -15.72 6.64
C GLY A 126 -3.23 -17.22 6.33
N GLU A 127 -2.44 -17.65 5.33
CA GLU A 127 -2.26 -19.06 4.98
C GLU A 127 -1.00 -19.67 5.62
N VAL A 128 -0.12 -18.85 6.20
CA VAL A 128 1.09 -19.31 6.89
C VAL A 128 0.96 -19.13 8.41
N PRO A 129 1.62 -19.98 9.22
CA PRO A 129 1.55 -19.90 10.68
C PRO A 129 2.50 -18.81 11.22
N VAL A 130 2.46 -17.60 10.66
CA VAL A 130 3.24 -16.46 11.12
C VAL A 130 2.30 -15.35 11.60
N GLU A 131 2.69 -14.65 12.66
CA GLU A 131 1.93 -13.49 13.13
C GLU A 131 2.12 -12.32 12.17
N SER A 132 1.02 -11.66 11.80
CA SER A 132 1.07 -10.46 10.99
C SER A 132 1.91 -9.39 11.67
N PRO A 133 2.97 -8.89 11.01
CA PRO A 133 3.77 -7.84 11.58
C PRO A 133 3.19 -6.44 11.30
N PHE A 134 2.00 -6.38 10.69
CA PHE A 134 1.28 -5.17 10.26
C PHE A 134 0.13 -4.85 11.20
#